data_AF-A0A3M1I3P7-F1
#
_entry.id   AF-A0A3M1I3P7-F1
#
_cell.length_a   1.000
_cell.length_b   1.000
_cell.length_c   1.000
_cell.angle_alpha   90.00
_cell.angle_beta   90.00
_cell.angle_gamma   90.00
#
_symmetry.space_group_name_H-M   'P 1'
#
loop_
_entity.id
_entity.type
_entity.pdbx_description
1 polymer ?
#
loop_
_entity_poly.entity_id
_entity_poly.type
_entity_poly.pdbx_seq_one_letter_code
_entity_poly.pdbx_strand_id
1 'polypeptide(L)'
;MKFLSFLLIVWAPFFFSCTPVKQNQIPSYSLEVSPFHVNFFQVISKTKYTQSETRNLFQKMDALGNEYCKMYWKQKSYNPDKAKLFIAEKYLKGHTNPRLFHPLHDLVSGCFNYYRMNDMHPEKDFILAAKLIPQYKKECYSLGFMQPYFMHAHLNCKKLTMFDIDWRILYGHQQMIDLYANHKMNSAENIQKNIQTLKLGWRYRYDGKPMEERMKAAVTTVCFPRYKDLCTQELLTFHQKFRQLNEIQFELSSLHTMHYKAKDANTAIVVFLSNAIVDFYTSAEDFRLMMKNLQKSLLENQNIYFIHHAAVRQQFGIYKGTKVHGNVIISTLCRDHFLTPPLAERVEPYTTHFDRISITKKTPECKLLL
;
A
#
# COMPACT_ATOMS: atom_id res chain seq x y z
N MET A 1 70.28 15.16 42.59
CA MET A 1 69.03 15.95 42.77
C MET A 1 68.57 16.48 41.43
N LYS A 2 67.25 16.47 41.20
CA LYS A 2 66.47 16.91 40.02
C LYS A 2 66.31 15.91 38.87
N PHE A 3 65.27 15.09 39.02
CA PHE A 3 64.46 14.56 37.91
C PHE A 3 63.67 15.73 37.29
N LEU A 4 63.66 15.84 35.95
CA LEU A 4 62.68 16.62 35.20
C LEU A 4 61.88 15.65 34.33
N SER A 5 60.61 15.45 34.70
CA SER A 5 59.61 14.76 33.91
C SER A 5 59.02 15.73 32.88
N PHE A 6 59.16 15.42 31.59
CA PHE A 6 58.39 16.07 30.52
C PHE A 6 57.03 15.38 30.38
N LEU A 7 55.96 16.09 30.71
CA LEU A 7 54.58 15.70 30.39
C LEU A 7 54.23 16.27 29.02
N LEU A 8 54.06 15.41 28.02
CA LEU A 8 53.46 15.73 26.72
C LEU A 8 51.93 15.69 26.87
N ILE A 9 51.29 16.86 26.96
CA ILE A 9 49.83 16.98 26.85
C ILE A 9 49.49 17.07 25.36
N VAL A 10 49.01 15.97 24.79
CA VAL A 10 48.43 15.94 23.44
C VAL A 10 47.00 16.48 23.54
N TRP A 11 46.79 17.71 23.08
CA TRP A 11 45.46 18.27 22.82
C TRP A 11 44.87 17.61 21.57
N ALA A 12 43.93 16.67 21.75
CA ALA A 12 43.08 16.20 20.66
C ALA A 12 41.91 17.19 20.48
N PRO A 13 41.73 17.82 19.32
CA PRO A 13 40.55 18.64 19.07
C PRO A 13 39.35 17.70 18.93
N PHE A 14 38.44 17.76 19.91
CA PHE A 14 37.08 17.26 19.76
C PHE A 14 36.38 18.09 18.68
N PHE A 15 36.52 17.67 17.43
CA PHE A 15 35.60 18.08 16.37
C PHE A 15 34.25 17.43 16.68
N PHE A 16 33.44 18.11 17.50
CA PHE A 16 32.00 17.92 17.49
C PHE A 16 31.52 18.23 16.07
N SER A 17 31.42 17.20 15.24
CA SER A 17 30.68 17.26 13.99
C SER A 17 29.23 17.52 14.38
N CYS A 18 28.85 18.81 14.41
CA CYS A 18 27.46 19.24 14.35
C CYS A 18 26.92 18.77 13.01
N THR A 19 26.51 17.51 12.96
CA THR A 19 25.61 17.06 11.91
C THR A 19 24.35 17.90 12.05
N PRO A 20 23.95 18.67 11.02
CA PRO A 20 22.73 19.45 11.10
C PRO A 20 21.60 18.45 11.35
N VAL A 21 20.93 18.59 12.49
CA VAL A 21 19.68 17.89 12.77
C VAL A 21 18.79 18.19 11.57
N LYS A 22 18.51 17.16 10.74
CA LYS A 22 17.62 17.29 9.59
C LYS A 22 16.36 17.99 10.09
N GLN A 23 16.15 19.23 9.65
CA GLN A 23 14.97 19.98 9.97
C GLN A 23 13.75 19.13 9.62
N ASN A 24 12.78 19.26 10.51
CA ASN A 24 11.49 18.60 10.61
C ASN A 24 10.60 18.84 9.36
N GLN A 25 11.09 18.44 8.18
CA GLN A 25 10.47 18.72 6.89
C GLN A 25 9.26 17.82 6.69
N ILE A 26 8.16 18.40 6.22
CA ILE A 26 6.98 17.64 5.78
C ILE A 26 7.40 16.82 4.56
N PRO A 27 7.25 15.48 4.57
CA PRO A 27 7.60 14.66 3.42
C PRO A 27 6.75 15.05 2.21
N SER A 28 7.40 15.33 1.09
CA SER A 28 6.72 15.51 -0.20
C SER A 28 6.24 14.17 -0.74
N TYR A 29 5.20 14.20 -1.58
CA TYR A 29 4.76 13.02 -2.32
C TYR A 29 4.77 13.21 -3.84
N SER A 30 4.87 12.10 -4.55
CA SER A 30 4.74 12.01 -6.01
C SER A 30 3.75 10.91 -6.41
N LEU A 31 3.32 10.91 -7.67
CA LEU A 31 2.56 9.81 -8.25
C LEU A 31 3.30 9.26 -9.48
N GLU A 32 3.55 7.95 -9.48
CA GLU A 32 3.96 7.20 -10.66
C GLU A 32 2.77 6.40 -11.22
N VAL A 33 2.66 6.31 -12.53
CA VAL A 33 1.53 5.66 -13.22
C VAL A 33 2.05 4.63 -14.21
N SER A 34 1.53 3.42 -14.12
CA SER A 34 1.93 2.34 -15.03
C SER A 34 1.44 2.58 -16.46
N PRO A 35 2.13 2.03 -17.48
CA PRO A 35 1.70 2.18 -18.88
C PRO A 35 0.28 1.68 -19.13
N PHE A 36 -0.18 0.67 -18.39
CA PHE A 36 -1.56 0.20 -18.46
C PHE A 36 -2.55 1.32 -18.13
N HIS A 37 -2.35 2.04 -17.02
CA HIS A 37 -3.26 3.10 -16.58
C HIS A 37 -3.18 4.36 -17.46
N VAL A 38 -1.99 4.69 -17.98
CA VAL A 38 -1.85 5.73 -19.01
C VAL A 38 -2.70 5.40 -20.25
N ASN A 39 -2.72 4.13 -20.66
CA ASN A 39 -3.53 3.68 -21.80
C ASN A 39 -5.02 3.51 -21.48
N PHE A 40 -5.37 3.35 -20.20
CA PHE A 40 -6.74 3.19 -19.75
C PHE A 40 -7.46 4.54 -19.62
N PHE A 41 -6.79 5.54 -19.04
CA PHE A 41 -7.39 6.84 -18.74
C PHE A 41 -6.98 7.91 -19.72
N GLN A 42 -7.97 8.60 -20.30
CA GLN A 42 -7.73 9.73 -21.21
C GLN A 42 -7.16 10.96 -20.50
N VAL A 43 -7.39 11.08 -19.20
CA VAL A 43 -6.93 12.20 -18.38
C VAL A 43 -5.49 12.08 -17.92
N ILE A 44 -4.88 10.91 -18.05
CA ILE A 44 -3.50 10.65 -17.68
C ILE A 44 -2.62 10.80 -18.92
N SER A 45 -1.75 11.80 -18.92
CA SER A 45 -0.88 12.16 -20.05
C SER A 45 0.60 11.84 -19.83
N LYS A 46 1.00 11.45 -18.62
CA LYS A 46 2.39 11.15 -18.27
C LYS A 46 2.48 10.06 -17.22
N THR A 47 3.67 9.51 -17.05
CA THR A 47 3.95 8.43 -16.09
C THR A 47 4.39 8.92 -14.71
N LYS A 48 4.70 10.21 -14.55
CA LYS A 48 5.17 10.80 -13.29
C LYS A 48 4.58 12.18 -13.04
N TYR A 49 4.04 12.40 -11.84
CA TYR A 49 3.42 13.64 -11.40
C TYR A 49 4.06 14.13 -10.09
N THR A 50 4.30 15.43 -10.01
CA THR A 50 4.67 16.12 -8.76
C THR A 50 3.47 16.24 -7.83
N GLN A 51 3.71 16.59 -6.56
CA GLN A 51 2.67 16.76 -5.55
C GLN A 51 1.48 17.62 -6.00
N SER A 52 1.76 18.80 -6.58
CA SER A 52 0.71 19.74 -7.05
C SER A 52 -0.07 19.15 -8.23
N GLU A 53 0.62 18.55 -9.19
CA GLU A 53 -0.02 17.95 -10.35
C GLU A 53 -0.85 16.72 -9.96
N THR A 54 -0.42 15.92 -8.98
CA THR A 54 -1.18 14.80 -8.44
C THR A 54 -2.50 15.25 -7.81
N ARG A 55 -2.50 16.34 -7.02
CA ARG A 55 -3.75 16.90 -6.45
C ARG A 55 -4.74 17.27 -7.56
N ASN A 56 -4.26 18.01 -8.56
CA ASN A 56 -5.09 18.45 -9.67
C ASN A 56 -5.60 17.28 -10.51
N LEU A 57 -4.75 16.28 -10.76
CA LEU A 57 -5.11 15.08 -11.49
C LEU A 57 -6.23 14.32 -10.77
N PHE A 58 -6.07 14.03 -9.48
CA PHE A 58 -7.08 13.26 -8.75
C PHE A 58 -8.41 14.00 -8.62
N GLN A 59 -8.41 15.33 -8.45
CA GLN A 59 -9.66 16.10 -8.48
C GLN A 59 -10.37 16.03 -9.84
N LYS A 60 -9.60 16.12 -10.94
CA LYS A 60 -10.13 15.96 -12.30
C LYS A 60 -10.68 14.54 -12.54
N MET A 61 -9.94 13.51 -12.09
CA MET A 61 -10.37 12.11 -12.13
C MET A 61 -11.64 11.88 -11.30
N ASP A 62 -11.77 12.52 -10.14
CA ASP A 62 -12.98 12.43 -9.31
C ASP A 62 -14.22 12.98 -10.00
N ALA A 63 -14.13 14.18 -10.59
CA ALA A 63 -15.25 14.75 -11.32
C ALA A 63 -15.70 13.86 -12.51
N LEU A 64 -14.75 13.48 -13.37
CA LEU A 64 -15.04 12.70 -14.58
C LEU A 64 -15.40 11.25 -14.26
N GLY A 65 -14.71 10.65 -13.30
CA GLY A 65 -14.97 9.31 -12.82
C GLY A 65 -16.35 9.19 -12.19
N ASN A 66 -16.83 10.18 -11.42
CA ASN A 66 -18.19 10.16 -10.88
C ASN A 66 -19.26 10.20 -11.98
N GLU A 67 -19.07 11.03 -13.00
CA GLU A 67 -19.97 11.07 -14.16
C GLU A 67 -19.98 9.74 -14.91
N TYR A 68 -18.80 9.15 -15.12
CA TYR A 68 -18.67 7.84 -15.74
C TYR A 68 -19.35 6.75 -14.91
N CYS A 69 -19.11 6.70 -13.60
CA CYS A 69 -19.69 5.68 -12.73
C CYS A 69 -21.22 5.78 -12.60
N LYS A 70 -21.81 6.99 -12.70
CA LYS A 70 -23.28 7.15 -12.79
C LYS A 70 -23.84 6.49 -14.05
N MET A 71 -23.15 6.62 -15.18
CA MET A 71 -23.53 5.93 -16.41
C MET A 71 -23.32 4.42 -16.28
N TYR A 72 -22.18 4.00 -15.72
CA TYR A 72 -21.83 2.61 -15.44
C TYR A 72 -22.92 1.90 -14.64
N TRP A 73 -23.34 2.51 -13.52
CA TRP A 73 -24.35 1.96 -12.61
C TRP A 73 -25.80 2.28 -13.01
N LYS A 74 -26.02 2.74 -14.25
CA LYS A 74 -27.35 3.07 -14.81
C LYS A 74 -28.15 4.10 -14.00
N GLN A 75 -27.47 4.92 -13.21
CA GLN A 75 -28.06 6.08 -12.52
C GLN A 75 -28.22 7.28 -13.47
N LYS A 76 -27.61 7.19 -14.66
CA LYS A 76 -27.70 8.16 -15.75
C LYS A 76 -27.66 7.42 -17.08
N SER A 77 -28.35 7.96 -18.10
CA SER A 77 -28.27 7.42 -19.46
C SER A 77 -26.82 7.41 -19.96
N TYR A 78 -26.42 6.29 -20.55
CA TYR A 78 -25.08 6.14 -21.11
C TYR A 78 -24.87 7.11 -22.28
N ASN A 79 -23.77 7.87 -22.22
CA ASN A 79 -23.35 8.77 -23.28
C ASN A 79 -21.88 8.49 -23.62
N PRO A 80 -21.57 7.93 -24.80
CA PRO A 80 -20.20 7.58 -25.17
C PRO A 80 -19.28 8.80 -25.27
N ASP A 81 -19.80 9.96 -25.68
CA ASP A 81 -19.03 11.21 -25.75
C ASP A 81 -18.62 11.73 -24.38
N LYS A 82 -19.40 11.44 -23.33
CA LYS A 82 -19.02 11.74 -21.95
C LYS A 82 -18.10 10.69 -21.36
N ALA A 83 -18.33 9.41 -21.67
CA ALA A 83 -17.50 8.31 -21.16
C ALA A 83 -16.07 8.37 -21.71
N LYS A 84 -15.90 8.73 -23.00
CA LYS A 84 -14.58 8.91 -23.63
C LYS A 84 -13.76 10.08 -23.06
N LEU A 85 -14.34 10.95 -22.24
CA LEU A 85 -13.56 11.97 -21.51
C LEU A 85 -12.76 11.37 -20.34
N PHE A 86 -13.12 10.17 -19.90
CA PHE A 86 -12.50 9.50 -18.76
C PHE A 86 -11.72 8.26 -19.17
N ILE A 87 -12.38 7.29 -19.83
CA ILE A 87 -11.76 6.03 -20.25
C ILE A 87 -11.47 6.01 -21.75
N ALA A 88 -10.41 5.30 -22.15
CA ALA A 88 -10.03 5.18 -23.55
C ALA A 88 -11.07 4.40 -24.36
N GLU A 89 -11.24 4.79 -25.63
CA GLU A 89 -12.31 4.30 -26.50
C GLU A 89 -12.35 2.77 -26.62
N LYS A 90 -11.18 2.12 -26.66
CA LYS A 90 -11.07 0.66 -26.72
C LYS A 90 -11.74 -0.07 -25.54
N TYR A 91 -11.90 0.60 -24.39
CA TYR A 91 -12.57 0.04 -23.20
C TYR A 91 -14.07 0.35 -23.14
N LEU A 92 -14.61 1.24 -24.00
CA LEU A 92 -16.03 1.60 -24.01
C LEU A 92 -16.94 0.47 -24.52
N LYS A 93 -16.44 -0.37 -25.45
CA LYS A 93 -17.23 -1.43 -26.11
C LYS A 93 -17.70 -2.52 -25.13
N GLY A 94 -17.10 -2.63 -23.94
CA GLY A 94 -17.51 -3.56 -22.91
C GLY A 94 -18.86 -3.24 -22.26
N HIS A 95 -19.37 -2.00 -22.38
CA HIS A 95 -20.62 -1.60 -21.72
C HIS A 95 -21.91 -2.09 -22.35
N THR A 96 -21.88 -2.48 -23.62
CA THR A 96 -23.09 -2.91 -24.33
C THR A 96 -23.43 -4.38 -24.08
N ASN A 97 -22.55 -5.16 -23.42
CA ASN A 97 -22.79 -6.57 -23.14
C ASN A 97 -22.59 -6.92 -21.65
N PRO A 98 -23.68 -6.99 -20.85
CA PRO A 98 -23.63 -7.32 -19.43
C PRO A 98 -23.18 -8.76 -19.11
N ARG A 99 -22.77 -9.59 -20.08
CA ARG A 99 -22.18 -10.92 -19.81
C ARG A 99 -20.64 -10.92 -19.78
N LEU A 100 -20.00 -9.80 -20.07
CA LEU A 100 -18.53 -9.64 -20.06
C LEU A 100 -18.04 -8.75 -18.89
N PHE A 101 -18.84 -8.62 -17.83
CA PHE A 101 -18.45 -7.89 -16.62
C PHE A 101 -17.16 -8.47 -16.02
N HIS A 102 -16.12 -7.64 -15.93
CA HIS A 102 -14.84 -8.02 -15.39
C HIS A 102 -14.54 -7.17 -14.14
N PRO A 103 -14.51 -7.75 -12.92
CA PRO A 103 -14.26 -7.02 -11.67
C PRO A 103 -13.04 -6.09 -11.70
N LEU A 104 -12.02 -6.45 -12.48
CA LEU A 104 -10.84 -5.61 -12.70
C LEU A 104 -11.17 -4.25 -13.34
N HIS A 105 -12.05 -4.20 -14.33
CA HIS A 105 -12.42 -2.94 -14.98
C HIS A 105 -13.11 -1.98 -14.00
N ASP A 106 -13.95 -2.52 -13.10
CA ASP A 106 -14.71 -1.73 -12.12
C ASP A 106 -13.79 -1.15 -11.05
N LEU A 107 -12.81 -1.94 -10.61
CA LEU A 107 -11.75 -1.52 -9.72
C LEU A 107 -10.86 -0.46 -10.38
N VAL A 108 -10.37 -0.73 -11.59
CA VAL A 108 -9.49 0.21 -12.31
C VAL A 108 -10.21 1.53 -12.54
N SER A 109 -11.46 1.52 -13.04
CA SER A 109 -12.23 2.75 -13.28
C SER A 109 -12.62 3.50 -11.99
N GLY A 110 -12.46 2.89 -10.81
CA GLY A 110 -12.85 3.46 -9.53
C GLY A 110 -14.36 3.52 -9.33
N CYS A 111 -15.14 2.75 -10.11
CA CYS A 111 -16.59 2.63 -9.91
C CYS A 111 -16.96 1.63 -8.82
N PHE A 112 -15.96 0.96 -8.28
CA PHE A 112 -16.08 -0.07 -7.26
C PHE A 112 -14.82 -0.01 -6.38
N ASN A 113 -14.98 0.22 -5.08
CA ASN A 113 -13.84 0.47 -4.19
C ASN A 113 -13.99 -0.25 -2.84
N TYR A 114 -12.87 -0.70 -2.27
CA TYR A 114 -12.77 -1.30 -0.94
C TYR A 114 -12.01 -0.40 0.03
N TYR A 115 -12.70 0.55 0.67
CA TYR A 115 -12.09 1.42 1.69
C TYR A 115 -12.02 0.81 3.09
N ARG A 116 -12.89 -0.15 3.39
CA ARG A 116 -12.92 -0.80 4.69
C ARG A 116 -11.73 -1.74 4.79
N MET A 117 -10.89 -1.54 5.80
CA MET A 117 -9.89 -2.51 6.22
C MET A 117 -10.59 -3.85 6.44
N ASN A 118 -10.34 -4.78 5.52
CA ASN A 118 -10.81 -6.16 5.63
C ASN A 118 -9.81 -7.00 6.42
N ASP A 119 -8.61 -6.51 6.67
CA ASP A 119 -7.61 -7.20 7.48
C ASP A 119 -7.90 -7.02 8.98
N MET A 120 -8.10 -8.10 9.73
CA MET A 120 -8.32 -8.00 11.17
C MET A 120 -6.97 -8.06 11.89
N HIS A 121 -6.69 -7.06 12.72
CA HIS A 121 -5.42 -6.95 13.45
C HIS A 121 -4.13 -6.88 12.58
N PRO A 122 -4.08 -6.08 11.49
CA PRO A 122 -2.88 -6.00 10.65
C PRO A 122 -1.67 -5.39 11.38
N GLU A 123 -1.86 -4.72 12.53
CA GLU A 123 -0.76 -4.29 13.38
C GLU A 123 0.09 -5.46 13.89
N LYS A 124 -0.50 -6.64 14.11
CA LYS A 124 0.24 -7.84 14.52
C LYS A 124 1.24 -8.27 13.46
N ASP A 125 0.86 -8.19 12.19
CA ASP A 125 1.74 -8.49 11.07
C ASP A 125 3.00 -7.64 11.12
N PHE A 126 2.83 -6.34 11.38
CA PHE A 126 3.94 -5.39 11.42
C PHE A 126 4.77 -5.51 12.70
N ILE A 127 4.16 -5.82 13.84
CA ILE A 127 4.87 -6.14 15.09
C ILE A 127 5.78 -7.35 14.88
N LEU A 128 5.27 -8.43 14.28
CA LEU A 128 6.08 -9.61 14.00
C LEU A 128 7.15 -9.32 12.95
N ALA A 129 6.81 -8.59 11.89
CA ALA A 129 7.78 -8.19 10.87
C ALA A 129 8.91 -7.34 11.47
N ALA A 130 8.63 -6.46 12.45
CA ALA A 130 9.67 -5.71 13.17
C ALA A 130 10.64 -6.62 13.93
N LYS A 131 10.16 -7.75 14.46
CA LYS A 131 10.98 -8.77 15.14
C LYS A 131 11.80 -9.61 14.15
N LEU A 132 11.22 -9.99 13.02
CA LEU A 132 11.82 -10.94 12.07
C LEU A 132 12.71 -10.30 10.99
N ILE A 133 12.58 -8.99 10.73
CA ILE A 133 13.33 -8.27 9.69
C ILE A 133 14.51 -7.54 10.35
N PRO A 134 15.75 -8.07 10.24
CA PRO A 134 16.90 -7.54 10.97
C PRO A 134 17.39 -6.18 10.46
N GLN A 135 17.03 -5.79 9.23
CA GLN A 135 17.49 -4.55 8.62
C GLN A 135 16.86 -3.34 9.29
N TYR A 136 17.70 -2.42 9.77
CA TYR A 136 17.24 -1.17 10.35
C TYR A 136 16.58 -0.25 9.33
N LYS A 137 17.12 -0.19 8.11
CA LYS A 137 16.56 0.61 7.00
C LYS A 137 15.55 -0.22 6.22
N LYS A 138 14.36 0.36 6.00
CA LYS A 138 13.25 -0.29 5.30
C LYS A 138 12.61 0.67 4.29
N GLU A 139 12.45 0.21 3.06
CA GLU A 139 11.62 0.85 2.02
C GLU A 139 10.30 0.08 1.98
N CYS A 140 9.20 0.75 2.32
CA CYS A 140 7.93 0.10 2.56
C CYS A 140 6.97 0.32 1.39
N TYR A 141 6.31 -0.75 0.98
CA TYR A 141 5.30 -0.78 -0.06
C TYR A 141 4.03 -1.38 0.52
N SER A 142 2.88 -0.76 0.31
CA SER A 142 1.61 -1.29 0.82
C SER A 142 0.51 -1.19 -0.23
N LEU A 143 -0.21 -2.30 -0.37
CA LEU A 143 -1.51 -2.39 -1.02
C LEU A 143 -2.61 -2.41 0.05
N GLY A 144 -3.55 -1.49 -0.04
CA GLY A 144 -4.64 -1.32 0.93
C GLY A 144 -4.66 0.06 1.58
N PHE A 145 -5.81 0.43 2.15
CA PHE A 145 -6.08 1.82 2.55
C PHE A 145 -5.52 2.23 3.92
N MET A 146 -5.61 1.40 4.96
CA MET A 146 -5.14 1.76 6.32
C MET A 146 -3.75 1.21 6.65
N GLN A 147 -3.40 0.11 6.01
CA GLN A 147 -2.20 -0.68 6.23
C GLN A 147 -0.89 0.10 6.02
N PRO A 148 -0.71 1.04 5.06
CA PRO A 148 0.54 1.79 4.98
C PRO A 148 0.83 2.64 6.22
N TYR A 149 -0.21 3.15 6.89
CA TYR A 149 -0.04 3.96 8.10
C TYR A 149 0.45 3.10 9.27
N PHE A 150 -0.15 1.92 9.45
CA PHE A 150 0.22 0.99 10.52
C PHE A 150 1.61 0.40 10.24
N MET A 151 1.91 0.11 8.97
CA MET A 151 3.21 -0.35 8.52
C MET A 151 4.32 0.63 8.93
N HIS A 152 4.16 1.93 8.67
CA HIS A 152 5.16 2.91 9.10
C HIS A 152 5.19 3.12 10.61
N ALA A 153 4.04 3.05 11.29
CA ALA A 153 3.93 3.14 12.74
C ALA A 153 4.81 2.09 13.46
N HIS A 154 4.92 0.88 12.91
CA HIS A 154 5.71 -0.22 13.51
C HIS A 154 7.10 -0.38 12.89
N LEU A 155 7.25 -0.20 11.58
CA LEU A 155 8.49 -0.53 10.87
C LEU A 155 9.46 0.64 10.69
N ASN A 156 9.05 1.88 11.04
CA ASN A 156 9.86 3.10 10.88
C ASN A 156 10.44 3.26 9.45
N CYS A 157 9.59 3.03 8.45
CA CYS A 157 9.94 3.10 7.03
C CYS A 157 10.67 4.40 6.66
N LYS A 158 11.66 4.35 5.77
CA LYS A 158 12.34 5.54 5.24
C LYS A 158 11.60 6.14 4.04
N LYS A 159 11.00 5.29 3.23
CA LYS A 159 10.03 5.64 2.18
C LYS A 159 8.77 4.83 2.39
N LEU A 160 7.63 5.43 2.08
CA LEU A 160 6.34 4.76 2.08
C LEU A 160 5.71 4.89 0.69
N THR A 161 5.64 3.77 -0.02
CA THR A 161 4.96 3.65 -1.32
C THR A 161 3.58 3.04 -1.10
N MET A 162 2.53 3.75 -1.48
CA MET A 162 1.15 3.25 -1.47
C MET A 162 0.75 2.97 -2.90
N PHE A 163 0.39 1.74 -3.22
CA PHE A 163 0.10 1.34 -4.58
C PHE A 163 -1.24 0.62 -4.66
N ASP A 164 -1.95 0.85 -5.75
CA ASP A 164 -3.22 0.22 -6.04
C ASP A 164 -3.50 0.31 -7.54
N ILE A 165 -4.34 -0.59 -8.06
CA ILE A 165 -4.93 -0.47 -9.40
C ILE A 165 -6.09 0.54 -9.41
N ASP A 166 -6.66 0.79 -8.23
CA ASP A 166 -7.77 1.69 -8.02
C ASP A 166 -7.25 3.09 -7.64
N TRP A 167 -7.38 4.02 -8.59
CA TRP A 167 -6.93 5.40 -8.41
C TRP A 167 -7.66 6.14 -7.28
N ARG A 168 -8.88 5.72 -6.89
CA ARG A 168 -9.60 6.39 -5.80
C ARG A 168 -9.09 5.97 -4.43
N ILE A 169 -8.52 4.78 -4.28
CA ILE A 169 -7.79 4.40 -3.07
C ILE A 169 -6.58 5.33 -2.91
N LEU A 170 -5.82 5.55 -3.99
CA LEU A 170 -4.70 6.49 -4.00
C LEU A 170 -5.14 7.95 -3.77
N TYR A 171 -6.28 8.36 -4.30
CA TYR A 171 -6.85 9.68 -3.99
C TYR A 171 -7.24 9.81 -2.51
N GLY A 172 -7.79 8.76 -1.91
CA GLY A 172 -8.03 8.70 -0.47
C GLY A 172 -6.74 8.86 0.33
N HIS A 173 -5.67 8.18 -0.10
CA HIS A 173 -4.35 8.30 0.55
C HIS A 173 -3.79 9.71 0.43
N GLN A 174 -3.91 10.33 -0.75
CA GLN A 174 -3.50 11.72 -0.96
C GLN A 174 -4.21 12.66 0.02
N GLN A 175 -5.53 12.53 0.18
CA GLN A 175 -6.29 13.32 1.15
C GLN A 175 -5.83 13.07 2.61
N MET A 176 -5.58 11.82 2.98
CA MET A 176 -5.05 11.45 4.30
C MET A 176 -3.67 12.08 4.55
N ILE A 177 -2.75 12.01 3.57
CA ILE A 177 -1.41 12.62 3.68
C ILE A 177 -1.52 14.15 3.83
N ASP A 178 -2.44 14.80 3.12
CA ASP A 178 -2.70 16.23 3.31
C ASP A 178 -3.19 16.54 4.74
N LEU A 179 -4.02 15.69 5.36
CA LEU A 179 -4.42 15.87 6.75
C LEU A 179 -3.23 15.78 7.71
N TYR A 180 -2.32 14.82 7.50
CA TYR A 180 -1.10 14.70 8.32
C TYR A 180 -0.14 15.87 8.14
N ALA A 181 0.11 16.29 6.89
CA ALA A 181 0.94 17.44 6.57
C ALA A 181 0.42 18.73 7.24
N ASN A 182 -0.90 18.89 7.30
CA ASN A 182 -1.57 20.02 7.94
C ASN A 182 -1.83 19.83 9.45
N HIS A 183 -1.21 18.84 10.10
CA HIS A 183 -1.33 18.57 11.53
C HIS A 183 -2.77 18.32 12.02
N LYS A 184 -3.66 17.86 11.14
CA LYS A 184 -5.07 17.59 11.44
C LYS A 184 -5.34 16.22 12.06
N MET A 185 -4.30 15.42 12.33
CA MET A 185 -4.41 14.03 12.82
C MET A 185 -3.67 13.82 14.15
N ASN A 186 -3.53 14.86 14.95
CA ASN A 186 -2.65 14.89 16.15
C ASN A 186 -3.32 14.46 17.47
N SER A 187 -4.62 14.15 17.45
CA SER A 187 -5.37 13.65 18.62
C SER A 187 -6.48 12.69 18.17
N ALA A 188 -6.97 11.85 19.08
CA ALA A 188 -8.04 10.89 18.77
C ALA A 188 -9.31 11.59 18.26
N GLU A 189 -9.69 12.71 18.89
CA GLU A 189 -10.82 13.55 18.46
C GLU A 189 -10.58 14.12 17.05
N ASN A 190 -9.40 14.64 16.78
CA ASN A 190 -9.06 15.19 15.47
C ASN A 190 -9.05 14.11 14.38
N ILE A 191 -8.61 12.89 14.69
CA ILE A 191 -8.69 11.76 13.76
C ILE A 191 -10.15 11.44 13.43
N GLN A 192 -11.02 11.31 14.45
CA GLN A 192 -12.43 11.01 14.26
C GLN A 192 -13.13 12.08 13.41
N LYS A 193 -12.86 13.36 13.69
CA LYS A 193 -13.43 14.49 12.97
C LYS A 193 -12.90 14.59 11.54
N ASN A 194 -11.58 14.54 11.35
CA ASN A 194 -10.99 14.84 10.05
C ASN A 194 -11.13 13.68 9.04
N ILE A 195 -11.23 12.43 9.49
CA ILE A 195 -11.56 11.30 8.58
C ILE A 195 -12.91 11.50 7.91
N GLN A 196 -13.88 12.16 8.56
CA GLN A 196 -15.19 12.43 7.96
C GLN A 196 -15.12 13.40 6.77
N THR A 197 -14.00 14.11 6.61
CA THR A 197 -13.79 15.04 5.48
C THR A 197 -13.31 14.34 4.21
N LEU A 198 -12.91 13.06 4.30
CA LEU A 198 -12.41 12.30 3.17
C LEU A 198 -13.52 12.07 2.14
N LYS A 199 -13.23 12.43 0.90
CA LYS A 199 -14.08 12.13 -0.26
C LYS A 199 -13.82 10.71 -0.74
N LEU A 200 -14.29 9.74 0.04
CA LEU A 200 -14.25 8.32 -0.32
C LEU A 200 -15.45 8.04 -1.24
N GLY A 201 -15.15 7.64 -2.47
CA GLY A 201 -16.13 7.57 -3.57
C GLY A 201 -17.06 6.36 -3.48
N TRP A 202 -17.24 5.69 -4.62
CA TRP A 202 -18.20 4.61 -4.81
C TRP A 202 -17.88 3.38 -3.94
N ARG A 203 -18.75 3.04 -2.99
CA ARG A 203 -18.53 1.88 -2.14
C ARG A 203 -19.19 0.64 -2.72
N TYR A 204 -18.48 -0.49 -2.68
CA TYR A 204 -19.08 -1.78 -3.01
C TYR A 204 -20.26 -2.15 -2.08
N ARG A 205 -21.37 -2.59 -2.67
CA ARG A 205 -22.54 -3.15 -1.98
C ARG A 205 -22.68 -4.63 -2.33
N TYR A 206 -22.85 -5.47 -1.29
CA TYR A 206 -23.09 -6.90 -1.43
C TYR A 206 -24.58 -7.25 -1.67
N ASP A 207 -25.47 -6.26 -1.73
CA ASP A 207 -26.92 -6.44 -1.82
C ASP A 207 -27.49 -6.37 -3.24
N GLY A 208 -26.60 -6.34 -4.26
CA GLY A 208 -26.99 -6.30 -5.67
C GLY A 208 -27.62 -4.98 -6.14
N LYS A 209 -27.72 -3.97 -5.27
CA LYS A 209 -28.24 -2.64 -5.64
C LYS A 209 -27.15 -1.79 -6.32
N PRO A 210 -27.53 -0.75 -7.09
CA PRO A 210 -26.58 0.22 -7.62
C PRO A 210 -25.69 0.79 -6.52
N MET A 211 -24.40 0.93 -6.82
CA MET A 211 -23.42 1.45 -5.86
C MET A 211 -23.78 2.87 -5.40
N GLU A 212 -23.45 3.21 -4.16
CA GLU A 212 -23.69 4.56 -3.63
C GLU A 212 -22.55 5.50 -4.03
N GLU A 213 -22.89 6.68 -4.55
CA GLU A 213 -21.92 7.66 -5.07
C GLU A 213 -20.89 8.12 -4.03
N ARG A 214 -21.27 8.22 -2.75
CA ARG A 214 -20.39 8.71 -1.69
C ARG A 214 -20.59 7.95 -0.40
N MET A 215 -19.52 7.32 0.08
CA MET A 215 -19.47 6.80 1.43
C MET A 215 -19.28 7.96 2.41
N LYS A 216 -20.11 8.00 3.47
CA LYS A 216 -19.81 8.85 4.63
C LYS A 216 -18.62 8.26 5.37
N ALA A 217 -17.44 8.84 5.18
CA ALA A 217 -16.22 8.36 5.83
C ALA A 217 -16.31 8.50 7.36
N ALA A 218 -15.83 7.48 8.06
CA ALA A 218 -15.62 7.48 9.51
C ALA A 218 -14.51 6.47 9.84
N VAL A 219 -13.98 6.50 11.06
CA VAL A 219 -13.03 5.47 11.51
C VAL A 219 -13.61 4.06 11.33
N THR A 220 -14.91 3.90 11.60
CA THR A 220 -15.63 2.62 11.44
C THR A 220 -15.91 2.23 9.99
N THR A 221 -15.70 3.14 9.02
CA THR A 221 -15.78 2.79 7.59
C THR A 221 -14.44 2.42 7.00
N VAL A 222 -13.34 2.92 7.55
CA VAL A 222 -11.98 2.64 7.08
C VAL A 222 -11.31 1.53 7.89
N CYS A 223 -11.77 1.29 9.11
CA CYS A 223 -11.30 0.23 10.01
C CYS A 223 -12.46 -0.67 10.45
N PHE A 224 -12.16 -1.88 10.96
CA PHE A 224 -13.17 -2.72 11.59
C PHE A 224 -13.80 -2.00 12.78
N PRO A 225 -15.15 -1.90 12.86
CA PRO A 225 -15.82 -1.17 13.94
C PRO A 225 -15.42 -1.62 15.35
N ARG A 226 -15.21 -2.92 15.53
CA ARG A 226 -14.76 -3.52 16.80
C ARG A 226 -13.37 -3.06 17.24
N TYR A 227 -12.53 -2.62 16.31
CA TYR A 227 -11.13 -2.23 16.55
C TYR A 227 -10.87 -0.75 16.26
N LYS A 228 -11.91 0.09 16.34
CA LYS A 228 -11.81 1.53 16.05
C LYS A 228 -10.76 2.25 16.92
N ASP A 229 -10.63 1.86 18.19
CA ASP A 229 -9.75 2.54 19.14
C ASP A 229 -8.28 2.19 18.86
N LEU A 230 -8.01 0.91 18.59
CA LEU A 230 -6.71 0.44 18.12
C LEU A 230 -6.31 1.13 16.81
N CYS A 231 -7.21 1.15 15.83
CA CYS A 231 -6.98 1.87 14.57
C CYS A 231 -6.67 3.36 14.80
N THR A 232 -7.38 4.02 15.71
CA THR A 232 -7.11 5.41 16.07
C THR A 232 -5.71 5.57 16.68
N GLN A 233 -5.30 4.65 17.55
CA GLN A 233 -3.97 4.66 18.17
C GLN A 233 -2.84 4.46 17.15
N GLU A 234 -3.03 3.58 16.16
CA GLU A 234 -2.06 3.38 15.09
C GLU A 234 -1.92 4.62 14.20
N LEU A 235 -3.02 5.31 13.89
CA LEU A 235 -3.01 6.58 13.16
C LEU A 235 -2.33 7.71 13.97
N LEU A 236 -2.49 7.74 15.29
CA LEU A 236 -1.75 8.66 16.17
C LEU A 236 -0.25 8.37 16.16
N THR A 237 0.12 7.10 16.24
CA THR A 237 1.53 6.67 16.17
C THR A 237 2.15 7.05 14.83
N PHE A 238 1.40 6.86 13.73
CA PHE A 238 1.81 7.36 12.42
C PHE A 238 2.01 8.88 12.43
N HIS A 239 1.09 9.67 13.00
CA HIS A 239 1.24 11.12 13.07
C HIS A 239 2.54 11.54 13.78
N GLN A 240 2.87 10.90 14.90
CA GLN A 240 4.10 11.16 15.66
C GLN A 240 5.37 10.85 14.86
N LYS A 241 5.31 9.86 13.97
CA LYS A 241 6.45 9.40 13.16
C LYS A 241 6.47 9.98 11.75
N PHE A 242 5.41 10.67 11.31
CA PHE A 242 5.21 11.13 9.95
C PHE A 242 6.41 11.90 9.37
N ARG A 243 7.01 12.80 10.17
CA ARG A 243 8.18 13.62 9.77
C ARG A 243 9.49 12.81 9.67
N GLN A 244 9.50 11.54 10.04
CA GLN A 244 10.66 10.64 9.89
C GLN A 244 10.72 9.99 8.50
N LEU A 245 9.64 10.08 7.72
CA LEU A 245 9.62 9.69 6.31
C LEU A 245 10.48 10.68 5.51
N ASN A 246 11.34 10.15 4.64
CA ASN A 246 12.03 11.00 3.66
C ASN A 246 11.16 11.27 2.43
N GLU A 247 10.29 10.32 2.08
CA GLU A 247 9.55 10.34 0.82
C GLU A 247 8.25 9.51 0.95
N ILE A 248 7.21 9.98 0.28
CA ILE A 248 5.97 9.24 0.04
C ILE A 248 5.79 9.10 -1.47
N GLN A 249 5.42 7.93 -1.95
CA GLN A 249 5.12 7.71 -3.37
C GLN A 249 3.74 7.05 -3.51
N PHE A 250 2.92 7.56 -4.39
CA PHE A 250 1.74 6.87 -4.90
C PHE A 250 2.12 6.14 -6.18
N GLU A 251 1.64 4.92 -6.37
CA GLU A 251 1.85 4.18 -7.61
C GLU A 251 0.54 3.57 -8.12
N LEU A 252 0.02 4.10 -9.22
CA LEU A 252 -1.17 3.58 -9.89
C LEU A 252 -0.75 2.46 -10.85
N SER A 253 -0.82 1.22 -10.37
CA SER A 253 -0.14 0.08 -10.99
C SER A 253 -0.71 -1.25 -10.50
N SER A 254 -0.64 -2.28 -11.36
CA SER A 254 -0.91 -3.65 -10.92
C SER A 254 0.30 -4.22 -10.18
N LEU A 255 0.03 -5.15 -9.28
CA LEU A 255 1.04 -5.74 -8.40
C LEU A 255 2.26 -6.30 -9.15
N HIS A 256 2.02 -6.93 -10.31
CA HIS A 256 3.07 -7.54 -11.13
C HIS A 256 3.88 -6.54 -11.95
N THR A 257 3.39 -5.30 -12.15
CA THR A 257 4.15 -4.22 -12.82
C THR A 257 4.90 -3.32 -11.86
N MET A 258 4.71 -3.48 -10.55
CA MET A 258 5.41 -2.71 -9.53
C MET A 258 6.93 -2.84 -9.63
N HIS A 259 7.62 -1.72 -9.45
CA HIS A 259 9.08 -1.68 -9.39
C HIS A 259 9.57 -1.50 -7.95
N TYR A 260 9.76 -2.62 -7.26
CA TYR A 260 10.32 -2.64 -5.91
C TYR A 260 11.81 -2.28 -5.95
N LYS A 261 12.17 -1.20 -5.26
CA LYS A 261 13.52 -0.63 -5.26
C LYS A 261 13.94 -0.26 -3.84
N ALA A 262 15.23 -0.40 -3.58
CA ALA A 262 15.89 0.15 -2.41
C ALA A 262 17.24 0.74 -2.83
N LYS A 263 17.73 1.71 -2.05
CA LYS A 263 18.95 2.45 -2.36
C LYS A 263 20.21 1.59 -2.36
N ASP A 264 20.23 0.56 -1.52
CA ASP A 264 21.36 -0.35 -1.35
C ASP A 264 20.86 -1.74 -0.91
N ALA A 265 21.74 -2.75 -1.02
CA ALA A 265 21.41 -4.13 -0.67
C ALA A 265 21.19 -4.35 0.84
N ASN A 266 21.67 -3.43 1.69
CA ASN A 266 21.51 -3.47 3.15
C ASN A 266 20.16 -2.93 3.62
N THR A 267 19.41 -2.27 2.73
CA THR A 267 18.07 -1.76 2.97
C THR A 267 17.06 -2.82 2.57
N ALA A 268 16.25 -3.26 3.53
CA ALA A 268 15.17 -4.21 3.25
C ALA A 268 14.05 -3.53 2.47
N ILE A 269 13.49 -4.23 1.51
CA ILE A 269 12.20 -3.88 0.93
C ILE A 269 11.14 -4.67 1.69
N VAL A 270 10.10 -3.99 2.18
CA VAL A 270 8.98 -4.67 2.85
C VAL A 270 7.70 -4.33 2.09
N VAL A 271 6.95 -5.35 1.70
CA VAL A 271 5.75 -5.24 0.88
C VAL A 271 4.58 -5.86 1.63
N PHE A 272 3.57 -5.06 1.93
CA PHE A 272 2.32 -5.52 2.52
C PHE A 272 1.25 -5.71 1.44
N LEU A 273 0.58 -6.87 1.46
CA LEU A 273 -0.39 -7.31 0.48
C LEU A 273 -1.68 -7.75 1.17
N SER A 274 -2.71 -6.89 1.14
CA SER A 274 -4.05 -7.25 1.58
C SER A 274 -4.73 -8.16 0.55
N ASN A 275 -4.81 -9.45 0.83
CA ASN A 275 -5.56 -10.44 0.05
C ASN A 275 -5.27 -10.46 -1.47
N ALA A 276 -4.02 -10.18 -1.90
CA ALA A 276 -3.73 -9.97 -3.32
C ALA A 276 -2.99 -11.14 -4.01
N ILE A 277 -2.18 -11.94 -3.29
CA ILE A 277 -1.36 -13.03 -3.87
C ILE A 277 -2.09 -14.37 -3.79
N VAL A 278 -3.30 -14.41 -4.33
CA VAL A 278 -4.10 -15.64 -4.46
C VAL A 278 -4.64 -15.74 -5.88
N ASP A 279 -4.96 -16.95 -6.35
CA ASP A 279 -5.41 -17.20 -7.73
C ASP A 279 -6.59 -16.34 -8.17
N PHE A 280 -7.42 -15.90 -7.22
CA PHE A 280 -8.56 -15.03 -7.49
C PHE A 280 -8.17 -13.61 -7.96
N TYR A 281 -7.07 -13.05 -7.44
CA TYR A 281 -6.64 -11.67 -7.74
C TYR A 281 -5.34 -11.57 -8.53
N THR A 282 -4.48 -12.59 -8.44
CA THR A 282 -3.23 -12.67 -9.18
C THR A 282 -3.17 -14.01 -9.87
N SER A 283 -3.13 -14.01 -11.20
CA SER A 283 -2.96 -15.23 -11.97
C SER A 283 -1.52 -15.78 -11.81
N ALA A 284 -1.31 -17.05 -12.15
CA ALA A 284 0.03 -17.64 -12.17
C ALA A 284 0.97 -16.89 -13.15
N GLU A 285 0.42 -16.37 -14.25
CA GLU A 285 1.17 -15.58 -15.23
C GLU A 285 1.60 -14.23 -14.65
N ASP A 286 0.68 -13.51 -14.01
CA ASP A 286 0.96 -12.25 -13.33
C ASP A 286 2.01 -12.43 -12.23
N PHE A 287 1.88 -13.49 -11.42
CA PHE A 287 2.85 -13.80 -10.39
C PHE A 287 4.24 -14.09 -10.99
N ARG A 288 4.32 -14.87 -12.07
CA ARG A 288 5.58 -15.13 -12.78
C ARG A 288 6.19 -13.84 -13.33
N LEU A 289 5.38 -12.92 -13.84
CA LEU A 289 5.84 -11.61 -14.29
C LEU A 289 6.36 -10.76 -13.12
N MET A 290 5.66 -10.77 -11.97
CA MET A 290 6.14 -10.14 -10.75
C MET A 290 7.52 -10.68 -10.35
N MET A 291 7.70 -12.01 -10.33
CA MET A 291 8.99 -12.64 -10.00
C MET A 291 10.10 -12.26 -10.98
N LYS A 292 9.80 -12.20 -12.28
CA LYS A 292 10.75 -11.72 -13.30
C LYS A 292 11.14 -10.26 -13.09
N ASN A 293 10.19 -9.42 -12.69
CA ASN A 293 10.46 -8.01 -12.42
C ASN A 293 11.30 -7.83 -11.15
N LEU A 294 11.05 -8.64 -10.11
CA LEU A 294 11.89 -8.68 -8.91
C LEU A 294 13.34 -9.10 -9.22
N GLN A 295 13.53 -10.13 -10.05
CA GLN A 295 14.87 -10.54 -10.49
C GLN A 295 15.63 -9.40 -11.16
N LYS A 296 14.94 -8.56 -11.94
CA LYS A 296 15.53 -7.39 -12.60
C LYS A 296 15.78 -6.22 -11.65
N SER A 297 14.86 -5.96 -10.71
CA SER A 297 14.90 -4.74 -9.89
C SER A 297 15.73 -4.88 -8.62
N LEU A 298 15.81 -6.07 -8.04
CA LEU A 298 16.59 -6.30 -6.82
C LEU A 298 18.09 -6.29 -7.10
N LEU A 299 18.85 -5.76 -6.15
CA LEU A 299 20.30 -5.88 -6.12
C LEU A 299 20.70 -7.29 -5.64
N GLU A 300 21.88 -7.75 -6.01
CA GLU A 300 22.41 -9.04 -5.54
C GLU A 300 22.49 -9.06 -4.00
N ASN A 301 22.08 -10.17 -3.37
CA ASN A 301 21.93 -10.35 -1.92
C ASN A 301 20.91 -9.44 -1.22
N GLN A 302 20.18 -8.60 -1.97
CA GLN A 302 19.14 -7.75 -1.39
C GLN A 302 17.94 -8.60 -0.94
N ASN A 303 17.39 -8.22 0.20
CA ASN A 303 16.22 -8.89 0.77
C ASN A 303 14.95 -8.09 0.52
N ILE A 304 13.93 -8.79 0.04
CA ILE A 304 12.55 -8.32 0.00
C ILE A 304 11.69 -9.22 0.89
N TYR A 305 10.77 -8.61 1.64
CA TYR A 305 9.87 -9.30 2.54
C TYR A 305 8.45 -9.03 2.09
N PHE A 306 7.66 -10.09 1.88
CA PHE A 306 6.25 -9.99 1.56
C PHE A 306 5.42 -10.41 2.77
N ILE A 307 4.52 -9.54 3.19
CA ILE A 307 3.53 -9.79 4.23
C ILE A 307 2.19 -9.96 3.51
N HIS A 308 1.65 -11.17 3.51
CA HIS A 308 0.30 -11.45 2.98
C HIS A 308 -0.67 -11.57 4.14
N HIS A 309 -1.75 -10.80 4.09
CA HIS A 309 -2.83 -10.87 5.07
C HIS A 309 -4.10 -11.46 4.43
N ALA A 310 -4.74 -12.41 5.11
CA ALA A 310 -5.97 -13.01 4.64
C ALA A 310 -7.17 -12.08 4.89
N ALA A 311 -8.00 -11.84 3.87
CA ALA A 311 -9.15 -10.93 4.03
C ALA A 311 -10.17 -11.43 5.06
N VAL A 312 -10.66 -10.49 5.88
CA VAL A 312 -11.69 -10.64 6.93
C VAL A 312 -11.27 -11.64 8.01
N ARG A 313 -9.97 -11.75 8.25
CA ARG A 313 -9.32 -12.77 9.07
C ARG A 313 -8.16 -12.13 9.85
N GLN A 314 -7.59 -12.86 10.80
CA GLN A 314 -6.36 -12.45 11.52
C GLN A 314 -5.11 -13.15 10.99
N GLN A 315 -5.28 -14.14 10.10
CA GLN A 315 -4.19 -14.96 9.60
C GLN A 315 -3.34 -14.20 8.59
N PHE A 316 -2.02 -14.29 8.77
CA PHE A 316 -1.05 -13.70 7.87
C PHE A 316 0.19 -14.61 7.68
N GLY A 317 1.02 -14.27 6.72
CA GLY A 317 2.27 -14.96 6.44
C GLY A 317 3.35 -13.98 6.02
N ILE A 318 4.60 -14.30 6.39
CA ILE A 318 5.78 -13.50 6.04
C ILE A 318 6.73 -14.36 5.21
N TYR A 319 7.00 -13.90 4.00
CA TYR A 319 7.88 -14.53 3.02
C TYR A 319 9.10 -13.65 2.81
N LYS A 320 10.28 -14.27 2.70
CA LYS A 320 11.54 -13.60 2.39
C LYS A 320 12.02 -14.02 1.00
N GLY A 321 12.17 -13.05 0.12
CA GLY A 321 12.91 -13.19 -1.12
C GLY A 321 14.33 -12.65 -1.00
N THR A 322 15.30 -13.41 -1.51
CA THR A 322 16.70 -12.94 -1.62
C THR A 322 17.16 -13.16 -3.05
N LYS A 323 17.80 -12.14 -3.63
CA LYS A 323 18.45 -12.30 -4.95
C LYS A 323 19.79 -13.00 -4.80
N VAL A 324 19.94 -14.14 -5.47
CA VAL A 324 21.14 -14.99 -5.48
C VAL A 324 21.41 -15.46 -6.92
N HIS A 325 22.61 -15.16 -7.42
CA HIS A 325 23.07 -15.45 -8.78
C HIS A 325 22.05 -15.02 -9.85
N GLY A 326 21.51 -13.80 -9.73
CA GLY A 326 20.51 -13.26 -10.65
C GLY A 326 19.08 -13.78 -10.49
N ASN A 327 18.86 -14.80 -9.65
CA ASN A 327 17.54 -15.38 -9.37
C ASN A 327 17.00 -14.91 -8.02
N VAL A 328 15.68 -14.89 -7.82
CA VAL A 328 15.06 -14.59 -6.52
C VAL A 328 14.61 -15.90 -5.89
N ILE A 329 15.20 -16.24 -4.76
CA ILE A 329 14.85 -17.42 -3.97
C ILE A 329 13.86 -16.99 -2.89
N ILE A 330 12.69 -17.63 -2.84
CA ILE A 330 11.66 -17.39 -1.83
C ILE A 330 11.77 -18.42 -0.72
N SER A 331 11.73 -17.96 0.53
CA SER A 331 11.59 -18.77 1.73
C SER A 331 10.43 -18.23 2.58
N THR A 332 9.81 -19.08 3.38
CA THR A 332 8.75 -18.67 4.31
C THR A 332 9.34 -18.54 5.71
N LEU A 333 9.16 -17.37 6.35
CA LEU A 333 9.61 -17.12 7.72
C LEU A 333 8.57 -17.61 8.73
N CYS A 334 7.30 -17.31 8.48
CA CYS A 334 6.16 -17.84 9.22
C CYS A 334 4.92 -17.82 8.34
N ARG A 335 3.94 -18.66 8.65
CA ARG A 335 2.65 -18.68 7.94
C ARG A 335 1.57 -19.31 8.80
N ASP A 336 0.48 -18.60 9.03
CA ASP A 336 -0.72 -19.17 9.62
C ASP A 336 -1.52 -20.01 8.61
N HIS A 337 -2.46 -20.81 9.11
CA HIS A 337 -3.39 -21.54 8.25
C HIS A 337 -4.43 -20.61 7.61
N PHE A 338 -4.20 -20.22 6.36
CA PHE A 338 -5.10 -19.35 5.62
C PHE A 338 -6.43 -20.02 5.30
N LEU A 339 -7.51 -19.29 5.54
CA LEU A 339 -8.87 -19.69 5.24
C LEU A 339 -9.53 -18.63 4.36
N THR A 340 -10.36 -19.05 3.41
CA THR A 340 -11.16 -18.14 2.59
C THR A 340 -12.01 -17.21 3.47
N PRO A 341 -12.39 -16.02 2.97
CA PRO A 341 -13.25 -15.11 3.70
C PRO A 341 -14.55 -15.81 4.15
N PRO A 342 -15.10 -15.49 5.33
CA PRO A 342 -16.33 -16.09 5.84
C PRO A 342 -17.59 -15.73 5.04
N LEU A 343 -17.45 -14.88 4.02
CA LEU A 343 -18.50 -14.54 3.05
C LEU A 343 -18.56 -15.54 1.88
N ALA A 344 -17.59 -16.44 1.75
CA ALA A 344 -17.70 -17.56 0.82
C ALA A 344 -18.74 -18.57 1.35
N GLU A 345 -19.52 -19.16 0.44
CA GLU A 345 -20.50 -20.22 0.78
C GLU A 345 -19.86 -21.37 1.58
N ARG A 346 -18.54 -21.55 1.42
CA ARG A 346 -17.73 -22.49 2.18
C ARG A 346 -16.41 -21.84 2.63
N VAL A 347 -16.08 -22.00 3.91
CA VAL A 347 -14.77 -21.67 4.45
C VAL A 347 -13.82 -22.81 4.13
N GLU A 348 -12.82 -22.54 3.30
CA GLU A 348 -11.85 -23.53 2.83
C GLU A 348 -10.42 -23.05 3.06
N PRO A 349 -9.48 -23.96 3.32
CA PRO A 349 -8.07 -23.61 3.36
C PRO A 349 -7.54 -23.25 1.98
N TYR A 350 -6.61 -22.30 1.90
CA TYR A 350 -5.94 -21.94 0.65
C TYR A 350 -4.44 -21.72 0.80
N THR A 351 -3.74 -21.71 -0.33
CA THR A 351 -2.32 -21.36 -0.44
C THR A 351 -2.14 -20.17 -1.37
N THR A 352 -1.14 -19.35 -1.07
CA THR A 352 -0.69 -18.25 -1.91
C THR A 352 0.27 -18.76 -2.99
N HIS A 353 0.56 -17.93 -3.99
CA HIS A 353 1.62 -18.26 -4.95
C HIS A 353 3.00 -18.38 -4.30
N PHE A 354 3.29 -17.62 -3.24
CA PHE A 354 4.55 -17.74 -2.51
C PHE A 354 4.71 -19.10 -1.84
N ASP A 355 3.64 -19.68 -1.31
CA ASP A 355 3.67 -21.00 -0.68
C ASP A 355 4.08 -22.10 -1.66
N ARG A 356 3.74 -21.95 -2.95
CA ARG A 356 4.01 -22.93 -4.00
C ARG A 356 5.47 -22.95 -4.43
N ILE A 357 6.18 -21.82 -4.28
CA ILE A 357 7.56 -21.67 -4.73
C ILE A 357 8.57 -21.54 -3.58
N SER A 358 8.08 -21.50 -2.34
CA SER A 358 8.94 -21.39 -1.16
C SER A 358 9.80 -22.64 -0.99
N ILE A 359 11.08 -22.45 -0.65
CA ILE A 359 11.99 -23.54 -0.34
C ILE A 359 11.82 -24.09 1.09
N THR A 360 11.05 -23.41 1.95
CA THR A 360 10.83 -23.81 3.34
C THR A 360 9.84 -24.96 3.43
N LYS A 361 10.27 -26.13 3.94
CA LYS A 361 9.41 -27.32 4.09
C LYS A 361 8.56 -27.32 5.36
N LYS A 362 9.11 -26.82 6.47
CA LYS A 362 8.43 -26.71 7.77
C LYS A 362 8.42 -25.25 8.19
N THR A 363 7.24 -24.69 8.29
CA THR A 363 7.05 -23.27 8.57
C THR A 363 6.34 -23.11 9.92
N PRO A 364 6.87 -22.29 10.84
CA PRO A 364 6.17 -21.99 12.08
C PRO A 364 4.92 -21.14 11.81
N GLU A 365 3.88 -21.31 12.62
CA GLU A 365 2.70 -20.43 12.58
C GLU A 365 3.09 -19.04 13.10
N CYS A 366 2.67 -17.98 12.40
CA CYS A 366 3.01 -16.61 12.78
C CYS A 366 2.48 -16.25 14.17
N LYS A 367 1.27 -16.71 14.52
CA LYS A 367 0.69 -16.50 15.85
C LYS A 367 1.54 -17.08 17.01
N LEU A 368 2.38 -18.08 16.75
CA LEU A 368 3.26 -18.68 17.76
C LEU A 368 4.55 -17.90 17.97
N LEU A 369 4.87 -16.96 17.07
CA LEU A 369 6.05 -16.11 17.12
C LEU A 369 5.75 -14.68 17.62
N LEU A 370 4.47 -14.36 17.81
CA LEU A 370 3.99 -13.02 18.17
C LEU A 370 4.28 -12.61 19.60
#